data_AF-A0A2A2DPN7-F1
#
_entry.id   AF-A0A2A2DPN7-F1
#
_cell.length_a   1.000
_cell.length_b   1.000
_cell.length_c   1.000
_cell.angle_alpha   90.00
_cell.angle_beta   90.00
_cell.angle_gamma   90.00
#
_symmetry.space_group_name_H-M   'P 1'
#
loop_
_entity.id
_entity.type
_entity.pdbx_description
1 polymer ?
#
loop_
_entity_poly.entity_id
_entity_poly.type
_entity_poly.pdbx_seq_one_letter_code
_entity_poly.pdbx_strand_id
1 'polypeptide(L)'
;MSSNMIPFGERDGLLFQADEVANGLKCQCVCPECHRALVAANEGTKVLPYFRHQQRVCEGGHAAGVRRKAIELIVAELQLQLPPFSQTISAKTMSGFIIGKTVSFESSLLQAERADAGVKLSGVTADVVLSAGEHQLLVHVRAAKRQDRQKESALLALGVSVLELDLSHLGLDTILNKDAFREVVLFDLKVRRWLHTVRGAVMVERTRQAIQAEIDQRNELEMQQKLKELEQRQLEREQMDAELEMARARNEALRVASQAARVAAFEAEQKSPEALAERARRESLKQESSRRAEAIVATIRRAIESWGGAGAECQRCYLINEADTEACGYCASTGPFKAVSFTQDYLGSAQARMRSSPKPDTSVAQVPCLNQEPGAAG
;
A
#
# COMPACT_ATOMS: atom_id res chain seq x y z
N MET A 1 -35.68 -18.41 48.46
CA MET A 1 -37.04 -19.00 48.36
C MET A 1 -36.97 -20.42 48.91
N SER A 2 -37.93 -20.80 49.75
CA SER A 2 -37.89 -21.97 50.64
C SER A 2 -37.47 -23.27 49.94
N SER A 3 -36.26 -23.76 50.23
CA SER A 3 -35.68 -24.99 49.64
C SER A 3 -36.36 -26.29 50.07
N ASN A 4 -37.62 -26.23 50.49
CA ASN A 4 -38.37 -27.32 51.10
C ASN A 4 -39.77 -27.52 50.53
N MET A 5 -40.22 -26.63 49.62
CA MET A 5 -41.51 -26.78 48.94
C MET A 5 -41.31 -27.60 47.67
N ILE A 6 -42.08 -28.68 47.55
CA ILE A 6 -42.06 -29.58 46.41
C ILE A 6 -43.43 -29.45 45.73
N PRO A 7 -43.49 -29.01 44.46
CA PRO A 7 -44.76 -28.72 43.81
C PRO A 7 -45.54 -29.98 43.43
N PHE A 8 -44.84 -31.09 43.17
CA PHE A 8 -45.46 -32.35 42.73
C PHE A 8 -44.97 -33.54 43.56
N GLY A 9 -45.90 -34.35 44.04
CA GLY A 9 -45.64 -35.63 44.68
C GLY A 9 -45.96 -36.77 43.74
N GLU A 10 -45.16 -37.84 43.80
CA GLU A 10 -45.35 -39.02 42.97
C GLU A 10 -46.13 -40.10 43.71
N ARG A 11 -47.11 -40.74 43.06
CA ARG A 11 -47.79 -41.93 43.56
C ARG A 11 -48.14 -42.82 42.36
N ASP A 12 -47.79 -44.10 42.44
CA ASP A 12 -48.03 -45.09 41.38
C ASP A 12 -47.50 -44.64 39.99
N GLY A 13 -46.35 -43.95 39.98
CA GLY A 13 -45.71 -43.42 38.76
C GLY A 13 -46.32 -42.13 38.21
N LEU A 14 -47.40 -41.61 38.81
CA LEU A 14 -48.08 -40.39 38.40
C LEU A 14 -47.74 -39.22 39.32
N LEU A 15 -47.64 -38.01 38.76
CA LEU A 15 -47.37 -36.78 39.50
C LEU A 15 -48.66 -36.02 39.80
N PHE A 16 -48.86 -35.78 41.10
CA PHE A 16 -50.00 -35.05 41.64
C PHE A 16 -49.55 -33.72 42.27
N GLN A 17 -50.40 -32.71 42.20
CA GLN A 17 -50.34 -31.52 43.04
C GLN A 17 -50.89 -31.82 44.44
N ALA A 18 -50.54 -30.99 45.42
CA ALA A 18 -50.88 -31.26 46.82
C ALA A 18 -52.40 -31.16 47.09
N ASP A 19 -53.13 -30.36 46.34
CA ASP A 19 -54.59 -30.21 46.41
C ASP A 19 -55.37 -31.36 45.75
N GLU A 20 -54.70 -32.19 44.94
CA GLU A 20 -55.30 -33.36 44.29
C GLU A 20 -55.30 -34.62 45.17
N VAL A 21 -54.72 -34.54 46.37
CA VAL A 21 -54.49 -35.68 47.25
C VAL A 21 -54.98 -35.43 48.67
N ALA A 22 -55.13 -36.50 49.45
CA ALA A 22 -55.48 -36.39 50.87
C ALA A 22 -54.37 -35.63 51.64
N ASN A 23 -54.77 -34.76 52.57
CA ASN A 23 -53.83 -33.98 53.38
C ASN A 23 -52.89 -34.86 54.22
N GLY A 24 -51.69 -34.35 54.48
CA GLY A 24 -50.69 -34.99 55.33
C GLY A 24 -50.06 -36.24 54.72
N LEU A 25 -49.69 -37.21 55.57
CA LEU A 25 -49.11 -38.50 55.14
C LEU A 25 -50.14 -39.43 54.49
N LYS A 26 -51.44 -39.11 54.59
CA LYS A 26 -52.50 -39.89 53.95
C LYS A 26 -52.46 -39.78 52.42
N CYS A 27 -51.73 -38.81 51.86
CA CYS A 27 -51.51 -38.71 50.41
C CYS A 27 -50.80 -39.94 49.84
N GLN A 28 -49.94 -40.60 50.63
CA GLN A 28 -49.08 -41.70 50.19
C GLN A 28 -48.14 -41.32 49.02
N CYS A 29 -47.87 -40.02 48.83
CA CYS A 29 -46.96 -39.55 47.81
C CYS A 29 -45.49 -39.67 48.25
N VAL A 30 -44.59 -39.84 47.29
CA VAL A 30 -43.14 -39.85 47.47
C VAL A 30 -42.47 -38.71 46.69
N CYS A 31 -41.27 -38.34 47.14
CA CYS A 31 -40.45 -37.31 46.49
C CYS A 31 -39.96 -37.81 45.12
N PRO A 32 -40.16 -37.03 44.03
CA PRO A 32 -39.70 -37.42 42.69
C PRO A 32 -38.17 -37.58 42.54
N GLU A 33 -37.40 -37.06 43.50
CA GLU A 33 -35.92 -37.12 43.51
C GLU A 33 -35.39 -38.24 44.42
N CYS A 34 -35.79 -38.23 45.70
CA CYS A 34 -35.20 -39.12 46.71
C CYS A 34 -36.10 -40.30 47.09
N HIS A 35 -37.29 -40.39 46.50
CA HIS A 35 -38.29 -41.44 46.70
C HIS A 35 -38.76 -41.64 48.15
N ARG A 36 -38.52 -40.66 49.03
CA ARG A 36 -39.01 -40.68 50.42
C ARG A 36 -40.43 -40.14 50.51
N ALA A 37 -41.18 -40.60 51.50
CA ALA A 37 -42.55 -40.15 51.76
C ALA A 37 -42.65 -38.63 51.95
N LEU A 38 -43.69 -38.06 51.35
CA LEU A 38 -44.05 -36.65 51.43
C LEU A 38 -45.27 -36.45 52.33
N VAL A 39 -45.37 -35.24 52.87
CA VAL A 39 -46.52 -34.71 53.59
C VAL A 39 -47.16 -33.66 52.69
N ALA A 40 -48.39 -33.91 52.24
CA ALA A 40 -49.19 -32.89 51.56
C ALA A 40 -49.59 -31.82 52.58
N ALA A 41 -49.36 -30.54 52.26
CA ALA A 41 -49.80 -29.40 53.05
C ALA A 41 -50.77 -28.59 52.18
N ASN A 42 -52.05 -28.97 52.20
CA ASN A 42 -53.08 -28.44 51.29
C ASN A 42 -54.30 -27.81 52.00
N GLU A 43 -54.39 -27.88 53.33
CA GLU A 43 -55.47 -27.26 54.11
C GLU A 43 -55.16 -25.81 54.53
N GLY A 44 -53.98 -25.29 54.19
CA GLY A 44 -53.57 -23.92 54.54
C GLY A 44 -54.22 -22.87 53.62
N THR A 45 -54.62 -21.73 54.19
CA THR A 45 -55.24 -20.61 53.44
C THR A 45 -54.28 -19.49 53.04
N LYS A 46 -53.05 -19.49 53.59
CA LYS A 46 -52.06 -18.40 53.41
C LYS A 46 -50.98 -18.70 52.37
N VAL A 47 -50.81 -19.96 51.98
CA VAL A 47 -49.76 -20.43 51.09
C VAL A 47 -50.37 -21.43 50.13
N LEU A 48 -49.94 -21.43 48.87
CA LEU A 48 -50.37 -22.41 47.87
C LEU A 48 -50.11 -23.84 48.39
N PRO A 49 -51.00 -24.80 48.09
CA PRO A 49 -50.79 -26.21 48.43
C PRO A 49 -49.44 -26.72 47.94
N TYR A 50 -48.67 -27.39 48.81
CA TYR A 50 -47.35 -27.92 48.47
C TYR A 50 -47.05 -29.21 49.21
N PHE A 51 -46.06 -29.96 48.73
CA PHE A 51 -45.50 -31.08 49.46
C PHE A 51 -44.24 -30.68 50.21
N ARG A 52 -44.02 -31.32 51.35
CA ARG A 52 -42.78 -31.22 52.12
C ARG A 52 -42.40 -32.58 52.69
N HIS A 53 -41.14 -32.73 53.02
CA HIS A 53 -40.68 -33.88 53.79
C HIS A 53 -41.04 -33.71 55.28
N GLN A 54 -41.20 -34.83 55.99
CA GLN A 54 -41.51 -34.81 57.41
C GLN A 54 -40.31 -34.42 58.30
N GLN A 55 -39.09 -34.87 57.96
CA GLN A 55 -37.92 -34.71 58.83
C GLN A 55 -36.60 -34.34 58.11
N ARG A 56 -36.53 -34.37 56.78
CA ARG A 56 -35.29 -34.09 56.02
C ARG A 56 -35.54 -33.11 54.89
N VAL A 57 -34.59 -32.21 54.64
CA VAL A 57 -34.64 -31.36 53.43
C VAL A 57 -34.09 -32.16 52.25
N CYS A 58 -34.78 -32.09 51.11
CA CYS A 58 -34.28 -32.62 49.84
C CYS A 58 -34.09 -31.44 48.89
N GLU A 59 -32.84 -31.18 48.51
CA GLU A 59 -32.50 -30.04 47.68
C GLU A 59 -32.99 -30.19 46.22
N GLY A 60 -33.15 -31.43 45.74
CA GLY A 60 -33.54 -31.71 44.35
C GLY A 60 -35.04 -31.94 44.11
N GLY A 61 -35.85 -32.16 45.16
CA GLY A 61 -37.25 -32.57 45.01
C GLY A 61 -38.11 -31.59 44.20
N HIS A 62 -37.89 -30.27 44.38
CA HIS A 62 -38.55 -29.25 43.57
C HIS A 62 -38.21 -29.39 42.08
N ALA A 63 -36.91 -29.42 41.76
CA ALA A 63 -36.43 -29.46 40.38
C ALA A 63 -36.84 -30.77 39.67
N ALA A 64 -36.73 -31.91 40.36
CA ALA A 64 -37.13 -33.20 39.82
C ALA A 64 -38.64 -33.26 39.52
N GLY A 65 -39.48 -32.74 40.43
CA GLY A 65 -40.93 -32.67 40.22
C GLY A 65 -41.31 -31.81 39.02
N VAL A 66 -40.76 -30.59 38.93
CA VAL A 66 -41.01 -29.68 37.79
C VAL A 66 -40.55 -30.30 36.47
N ARG A 67 -39.33 -30.87 36.43
CA ARG A 67 -38.76 -31.51 35.24
C ARG A 67 -39.65 -32.65 34.76
N ARG A 68 -40.02 -33.57 35.65
CA ARG A 68 -40.83 -34.74 35.30
C ARG A 68 -42.25 -34.37 34.89
N LYS A 69 -42.86 -33.34 35.51
CA LYS A 69 -44.20 -32.89 35.10
C LYS A 69 -44.19 -32.25 33.70
N ALA A 70 -43.14 -31.49 33.37
CA ALA A 70 -42.97 -30.95 32.02
C ALA A 70 -42.75 -32.06 30.99
N ILE A 71 -41.95 -33.09 31.31
CA ILE A 71 -41.76 -34.28 30.46
C ILE A 71 -43.09 -34.99 30.20
N GLU A 72 -43.88 -35.26 31.25
CA GLU A 72 -45.21 -35.88 31.15
C GLU A 72 -46.11 -35.09 30.19
N LEU A 73 -46.14 -33.77 30.32
CA LEU A 73 -46.96 -32.90 29.49
C LEU A 73 -46.51 -32.91 28.02
N ILE A 74 -45.21 -32.81 27.75
CA ILE A 74 -44.67 -32.84 26.37
C ILE A 74 -45.00 -34.17 25.69
N VAL A 75 -44.87 -35.29 26.42
CA VAL A 75 -45.17 -36.63 25.89
C VAL A 75 -46.67 -36.79 25.62
N ALA A 76 -47.53 -36.25 26.48
CA ALA A 76 -48.97 -36.34 26.32
C ALA A 76 -49.51 -35.49 25.16
N GLU A 77 -48.93 -34.30 24.95
CA GLU A 77 -49.48 -33.30 24.02
C GLU A 77 -48.89 -33.40 22.61
N LEU A 78 -47.71 -34.02 22.46
CA LEU A 78 -47.00 -34.21 21.18
C LEU A 78 -46.78 -32.92 20.36
N GLN A 79 -46.95 -31.77 20.97
CA GLN A 79 -46.76 -30.47 20.34
C GLN A 79 -45.80 -29.62 21.16
N LEU A 80 -44.95 -28.85 20.48
CA LEU A 80 -43.99 -28.00 21.15
C LEU A 80 -43.62 -26.81 20.28
N GLN A 81 -43.77 -25.58 20.82
CA GLN A 81 -43.30 -24.39 20.13
C GLN A 81 -41.76 -24.40 20.08
N LEU A 82 -41.19 -24.22 18.90
CA LEU A 82 -39.77 -24.11 18.68
C LEU A 82 -39.34 -22.64 18.63
N PRO A 83 -38.23 -22.26 19.27
CA PRO A 83 -37.75 -20.89 19.21
C PRO A 83 -37.22 -20.54 17.82
N PRO A 84 -37.20 -19.24 17.46
CA PRO A 84 -36.52 -18.80 16.24
C PRO A 84 -35.02 -19.07 16.35
N PHE A 85 -34.35 -19.05 15.21
CA PHE A 85 -32.88 -19.09 15.13
C PHE A 85 -32.40 -17.89 14.34
N SER A 86 -31.33 -17.25 14.78
CA SER A 86 -30.67 -16.17 14.05
C SER A 86 -29.18 -16.15 14.38
N GLN A 87 -28.34 -16.11 13.36
CA GLN A 87 -26.89 -15.98 13.52
C GLN A 87 -26.31 -15.10 12.41
N THR A 88 -25.51 -14.10 12.80
CA THR A 88 -24.72 -13.31 11.86
C THR A 88 -23.36 -13.96 11.66
N ILE A 89 -22.98 -14.16 10.40
CA ILE A 89 -21.70 -14.68 9.97
C ILE A 89 -20.98 -13.54 9.27
N SER A 90 -19.74 -13.27 9.66
CA SER A 90 -18.92 -12.27 9.01
C SER A 90 -17.49 -12.75 8.81
N ALA A 91 -16.87 -12.29 7.74
CA ALA A 91 -15.47 -12.51 7.45
C ALA A 91 -14.87 -11.27 6.76
N LYS A 92 -13.54 -11.17 6.78
CA LYS A 92 -12.79 -10.04 6.24
C LYS A 92 -12.07 -10.44 4.96
N THR A 93 -12.08 -9.56 3.98
CA THR A 93 -11.22 -9.64 2.79
C THR A 93 -9.77 -9.31 3.15
N MET A 94 -8.82 -9.53 2.23
CA MET A 94 -7.43 -9.11 2.42
C MET A 94 -7.26 -7.58 2.57
N SER A 95 -8.15 -6.81 1.93
CA SER A 95 -8.23 -5.35 2.06
C SER A 95 -8.86 -4.86 3.36
N GLY A 96 -9.38 -5.77 4.20
CA GLY A 96 -10.03 -5.43 5.48
C GLY A 96 -11.52 -5.12 5.38
N PHE A 97 -12.13 -5.22 4.19
CA PHE A 97 -13.57 -5.09 4.01
C PHE A 97 -14.32 -6.25 4.68
N ILE A 98 -15.39 -5.96 5.41
CA ILE A 98 -16.18 -6.96 6.13
C ILE A 98 -17.39 -7.34 5.29
N ILE A 99 -17.53 -8.63 4.99
CA ILE A 99 -18.74 -9.21 4.41
C ILE A 99 -19.50 -9.90 5.54
N GLY A 100 -20.73 -9.47 5.79
CA GLY A 100 -21.60 -10.02 6.83
C GLY A 100 -22.94 -10.47 6.25
N LYS A 101 -23.40 -11.67 6.60
CA LYS A 101 -24.73 -12.19 6.25
C LYS A 101 -25.40 -12.77 7.49
N THR A 102 -26.68 -12.48 7.67
CA THR A 102 -27.49 -13.05 8.74
C THR A 102 -28.30 -14.21 8.18
N VAL A 103 -28.24 -15.37 8.85
CA VAL A 103 -29.11 -16.50 8.59
C VAL A 103 -30.11 -16.64 9.71
N SER A 104 -31.38 -16.83 9.36
CA SER A 104 -32.45 -17.00 10.35
C SER A 104 -33.59 -17.88 9.85
N PHE A 105 -34.31 -18.45 10.80
CA PHE A 105 -35.65 -19.00 10.57
C PHE A 105 -36.55 -18.64 11.75
N GLU A 106 -37.83 -18.43 11.44
CA GLU A 106 -38.83 -18.03 12.40
C GLU A 106 -39.19 -19.17 13.38
N SER A 107 -39.82 -18.78 14.48
CA SER A 107 -40.45 -19.70 15.41
C SER A 107 -41.52 -20.54 14.69
N SER A 108 -41.68 -21.80 15.09
CA SER A 108 -42.67 -22.71 14.50
C SER A 108 -43.23 -23.67 15.54
N LEU A 109 -44.47 -24.12 15.35
CA LEU A 109 -45.07 -25.16 16.17
C LEU A 109 -44.67 -26.52 15.61
N LEU A 110 -43.94 -27.31 16.39
CA LEU A 110 -43.68 -28.71 16.07
C LEU A 110 -44.90 -29.55 16.45
N GLN A 111 -45.37 -30.37 15.52
CA GLN A 111 -46.32 -31.47 15.76
C GLN A 111 -45.56 -32.78 15.59
N ALA A 112 -45.37 -33.51 16.68
CA ALA A 112 -44.67 -34.79 16.70
C ALA A 112 -45.66 -35.93 16.51
N GLU A 113 -45.19 -37.00 15.87
CA GLU A 113 -45.94 -38.26 15.73
C GLU A 113 -45.75 -39.14 16.96
N ARG A 114 -44.58 -39.02 17.61
CA ARG A 114 -44.20 -39.83 18.77
C ARG A 114 -43.31 -39.04 19.72
N ALA A 115 -43.46 -39.32 21.00
CA ALA A 115 -42.59 -38.83 22.06
C ALA A 115 -42.16 -39.98 22.99
N ASP A 116 -40.87 -40.07 23.28
CA ASP A 116 -40.32 -41.04 24.24
C ASP A 116 -39.58 -40.29 25.35
N ALA A 117 -39.92 -40.58 26.62
CA ALA A 117 -39.28 -39.96 27.78
C ALA A 117 -38.04 -40.75 28.25
N GLY A 118 -37.04 -40.05 28.77
CA GLY A 118 -35.91 -40.67 29.48
C GLY A 118 -35.04 -41.58 28.61
N VAL A 119 -34.92 -41.28 27.31
CA VAL A 119 -34.22 -42.14 26.35
C VAL A 119 -32.70 -42.04 26.55
N LYS A 120 -32.04 -43.19 26.70
CA LYS A 120 -30.58 -43.28 26.81
C LYS A 120 -29.95 -43.37 25.42
N LEU A 121 -29.15 -42.37 25.07
CA LEU A 121 -28.47 -42.19 23.78
C LEU A 121 -26.96 -42.07 24.01
N SER A 122 -26.17 -43.03 23.55
CA SER A 122 -24.70 -43.01 23.65
C SER A 122 -24.14 -42.62 25.03
N GLY A 123 -24.79 -43.09 26.10
CA GLY A 123 -24.37 -42.83 27.49
C GLY A 123 -24.95 -41.57 28.14
N VAL A 124 -25.65 -40.71 27.40
CA VAL A 124 -26.42 -39.57 27.94
C VAL A 124 -27.91 -39.84 27.86
N THR A 125 -28.69 -39.37 28.83
CA THR A 125 -30.16 -39.49 28.80
C THR A 125 -30.78 -38.19 28.31
N ALA A 126 -31.56 -38.24 27.23
CA ALA A 126 -32.42 -37.15 26.82
C ALA A 126 -33.71 -37.17 27.66
N ASP A 127 -34.22 -35.99 28.04
CA ASP A 127 -35.44 -35.93 28.85
C ASP A 127 -36.67 -36.34 28.02
N VAL A 128 -36.77 -35.85 26.78
CA VAL A 128 -37.73 -36.30 25.77
C VAL A 128 -37.05 -36.40 24.40
N VAL A 129 -37.45 -37.40 23.61
CA VAL A 129 -37.18 -37.49 22.17
C VAL A 129 -38.49 -37.34 21.42
N LEU A 130 -38.64 -36.25 20.67
CA LEU A 130 -39.78 -36.02 19.78
C LEU A 130 -39.41 -36.47 18.36
N SER A 131 -40.26 -37.27 17.73
CA SER A 131 -40.10 -37.73 16.35
C SER A 131 -41.18 -37.14 15.46
N ALA A 132 -40.78 -36.56 14.33
CA ALA A 132 -41.68 -36.02 13.30
C ALA A 132 -41.10 -36.39 11.92
N GLY A 133 -41.74 -37.35 11.23
CA GLY A 133 -41.16 -38.04 10.08
C GLY A 133 -39.76 -38.61 10.39
N GLU A 134 -38.81 -38.37 9.49
CA GLU A 134 -37.41 -38.82 9.60
C GLU A 134 -36.57 -37.97 10.58
N HIS A 135 -37.16 -36.98 11.24
CA HIS A 135 -36.45 -36.04 12.09
C HIS A 135 -36.72 -36.29 13.57
N GLN A 136 -35.66 -36.18 14.37
CA GLN A 136 -35.72 -36.25 15.82
C GLN A 136 -35.29 -34.93 16.45
N LEU A 137 -35.99 -34.54 17.52
CA LEU A 137 -35.64 -33.44 18.39
C LEU A 137 -35.46 -33.97 19.81
N LEU A 138 -34.27 -33.74 20.38
CA LEU A 138 -34.04 -33.97 21.80
C LEU A 138 -34.48 -32.74 22.58
N VAL A 139 -35.25 -32.95 23.64
CA VAL A 139 -35.61 -31.91 24.60
C VAL A 139 -34.87 -32.18 25.91
N HIS A 140 -34.19 -31.15 26.41
CA HIS A 140 -33.55 -31.13 27.72
C HIS A 140 -34.25 -30.10 28.60
N VAL A 141 -34.84 -30.55 29.71
CA VAL A 141 -35.65 -29.71 30.59
C VAL A 141 -34.82 -29.30 31.80
N ARG A 142 -34.32 -28.06 31.82
CA ARG A 142 -33.59 -27.52 32.98
C ARG A 142 -34.58 -27.00 34.02
N ALA A 143 -34.57 -27.58 35.22
CA ALA A 143 -35.38 -27.11 36.36
C ALA A 143 -34.54 -26.55 37.52
N ALA A 144 -33.20 -26.55 37.40
CA ALA A 144 -32.27 -25.98 38.39
C ALA A 144 -31.01 -25.40 37.72
N LYS A 145 -30.46 -24.31 38.27
CA LYS A 145 -29.34 -23.58 37.66
C LYS A 145 -27.98 -24.29 37.69
N ARG A 146 -27.76 -25.23 38.62
CA ARG A 146 -26.40 -25.71 38.98
C ARG A 146 -25.96 -27.02 38.30
N GLN A 147 -26.82 -27.73 37.58
CA GLN A 147 -26.61 -29.17 37.31
C GLN A 147 -26.39 -29.62 35.85
N ASP A 148 -26.41 -28.76 34.83
CA ASP A 148 -26.64 -29.28 33.47
C ASP A 148 -25.48 -29.22 32.46
N ARG A 149 -24.34 -28.56 32.73
CA ARG A 149 -23.28 -28.37 31.71
C ARG A 149 -22.70 -29.67 31.11
N GLN A 150 -22.46 -30.71 31.93
CA GLN A 150 -21.91 -31.97 31.41
C GLN A 150 -22.91 -32.70 30.50
N LYS A 151 -24.20 -32.69 30.88
CA LYS A 151 -25.28 -33.27 30.10
C LYS A 151 -25.50 -32.49 28.80
N GLU A 152 -25.50 -31.16 28.87
CA GLU A 152 -25.56 -30.28 27.68
C GLU A 152 -24.45 -30.65 26.67
N SER A 153 -23.20 -30.70 27.11
CA SER A 153 -22.07 -31.09 26.23
C SER A 153 -22.23 -32.48 25.62
N ALA A 154 -22.69 -33.47 26.40
CA ALA A 154 -22.89 -34.84 25.91
C ALA A 154 -24.05 -34.93 24.91
N LEU A 155 -25.13 -34.18 25.10
CA LEU A 155 -26.24 -34.08 24.16
C LEU A 155 -25.82 -33.41 22.84
N LEU A 156 -25.01 -32.35 22.92
CA LEU A 156 -24.47 -31.66 21.75
C LEU A 156 -23.60 -32.58 20.88
N ALA A 157 -22.83 -33.48 21.50
CA ALA A 157 -21.97 -34.42 20.80
C ALA A 157 -22.74 -35.46 19.95
N LEU A 158 -24.05 -35.61 20.14
CA LEU A 158 -24.89 -36.51 19.34
C LEU A 158 -25.15 -35.99 17.92
N GLY A 159 -24.91 -34.70 17.65
CA GLY A 159 -25.10 -34.12 16.31
C GLY A 159 -26.56 -34.03 15.83
N VAL A 160 -27.52 -34.21 16.73
CA VAL A 160 -28.97 -34.06 16.46
C VAL A 160 -29.48 -32.74 17.05
N SER A 161 -30.64 -32.26 16.60
CA SER A 161 -31.23 -31.04 17.14
C SER A 161 -31.56 -31.22 18.62
N VAL A 162 -31.14 -30.27 19.45
CA VAL A 162 -31.35 -30.26 20.89
C VAL A 162 -31.96 -28.92 21.31
N LEU A 163 -33.16 -28.98 21.88
CA LEU A 163 -33.86 -27.85 22.49
C LEU A 163 -33.69 -27.92 24.00
N GLU A 164 -33.28 -26.82 24.62
CA GLU A 164 -33.40 -26.65 26.05
C GLU A 164 -34.71 -25.93 26.39
N LEU A 165 -35.41 -26.45 27.39
CA LEU A 165 -36.52 -25.80 28.08
C LEU A 165 -36.07 -25.44 29.51
N ASP A 166 -35.84 -24.16 29.79
CA ASP A 166 -35.40 -23.65 31.08
C ASP A 166 -36.57 -23.18 31.96
N LEU A 167 -36.97 -24.06 32.87
CA LEU A 167 -38.02 -23.84 33.85
C LEU A 167 -37.46 -23.43 35.22
N SER A 168 -36.14 -23.25 35.35
CA SER A 168 -35.48 -22.98 36.65
C SER A 168 -35.84 -21.62 37.27
N HIS A 169 -36.50 -20.75 36.50
CA HIS A 169 -36.91 -19.41 36.89
C HIS A 169 -38.39 -19.30 37.27
N LEU A 170 -39.18 -20.36 37.09
CA LEU A 170 -40.63 -20.31 37.34
C LEU A 170 -40.96 -20.24 38.83
N GLY A 171 -41.96 -19.42 39.16
CA GLY A 171 -42.55 -19.34 40.50
C GLY A 171 -43.57 -20.46 40.75
N LEU A 172 -43.83 -20.76 42.03
CA LEU A 172 -44.79 -21.79 42.43
C LEU A 172 -46.22 -21.50 41.96
N ASP A 173 -46.59 -20.22 41.87
CA ASP A 173 -47.87 -19.75 41.34
C ASP A 173 -48.08 -20.19 39.88
N THR A 174 -47.04 -20.10 39.05
CA THR A 174 -47.08 -20.57 37.66
C THR A 174 -47.02 -22.09 37.61
N ILE A 175 -46.13 -22.72 38.39
CA ILE A 175 -45.94 -24.19 38.38
C ILE A 175 -47.20 -24.93 38.82
N LEU A 176 -47.91 -24.42 39.83
CA LEU A 176 -49.10 -25.07 40.39
C LEU A 176 -50.39 -24.70 39.63
N ASN A 177 -50.39 -23.65 38.81
CA ASN A 177 -51.51 -23.37 37.92
C ASN A 177 -51.40 -24.25 36.66
N LYS A 178 -52.33 -25.19 36.49
CA LYS A 178 -52.31 -26.17 35.39
C LYS A 178 -52.24 -25.52 34.00
N ASP A 179 -53.07 -24.51 33.75
CA ASP A 179 -53.14 -23.84 32.45
C ASP A 179 -51.90 -22.98 32.21
N ALA A 180 -51.44 -22.24 33.23
CA ALA A 180 -50.25 -21.41 33.12
C ALA A 180 -48.99 -22.25 32.93
N PHE A 181 -48.84 -23.35 33.67
CA PHE A 181 -47.71 -24.27 33.50
C PHE A 181 -47.74 -24.92 32.12
N ARG A 182 -48.92 -25.33 31.65
CA ARG A 182 -49.10 -25.89 30.31
C ARG A 182 -48.67 -24.92 29.22
N GLU A 183 -49.15 -23.68 29.30
CA GLU A 183 -48.83 -22.63 28.35
C GLU A 183 -47.32 -22.34 28.30
N VAL A 184 -46.67 -22.24 29.46
CA VAL A 184 -45.22 -21.99 29.54
C VAL A 184 -44.42 -23.17 28.96
N VAL A 185 -44.76 -24.41 29.33
CA VAL A 185 -44.04 -25.60 28.88
C VAL A 185 -44.22 -25.85 27.38
N LEU A 186 -45.40 -25.61 26.81
CA LEU A 186 -45.69 -25.94 25.42
C LEU A 186 -45.47 -24.79 24.44
N PHE A 187 -45.70 -23.53 24.84
CA PHE A 187 -45.72 -22.39 23.92
C PHE A 187 -44.80 -21.22 24.24
N ASP A 188 -44.49 -20.91 25.51
CA ASP A 188 -43.71 -19.70 25.85
C ASP A 188 -42.27 -19.75 25.29
N LEU A 189 -41.93 -18.83 24.38
CA LEU A 189 -40.62 -18.73 23.75
C LEU A 189 -39.50 -18.30 24.71
N LYS A 190 -39.82 -17.63 25.83
CA LYS A 190 -38.83 -17.09 26.76
C LYS A 190 -38.06 -18.17 27.52
N VAL A 191 -38.66 -19.34 27.68
CA VAL A 191 -38.06 -20.48 28.39
C VAL A 191 -37.33 -21.43 27.44
N ARG A 192 -37.19 -21.11 26.15
CA ARG A 192 -36.68 -22.03 25.13
C ARG A 192 -35.42 -21.50 24.49
N ARG A 193 -34.45 -22.37 24.26
CA ARG A 193 -33.29 -22.05 23.41
C ARG A 193 -32.79 -23.28 22.67
N TRP A 194 -32.30 -23.06 21.47
CA TRP A 194 -31.51 -24.07 20.76
C TRP A 194 -30.17 -24.27 21.49
N LEU A 195 -29.93 -25.47 22.01
CA LEU A 195 -28.57 -25.89 22.32
C LEU A 195 -27.84 -26.23 21.02
N HIS A 196 -28.53 -26.94 20.13
CA HIS A 196 -28.09 -27.20 18.76
C HIS A 196 -29.30 -27.31 17.83
N THR A 197 -29.15 -26.82 16.60
CA THR A 197 -30.12 -27.06 15.52
C THR A 197 -29.38 -27.48 14.27
N VAL A 198 -29.72 -28.67 13.76
CA VAL A 198 -29.12 -29.19 12.52
C VAL A 198 -29.45 -28.27 11.35
N ARG A 199 -30.71 -27.81 11.26
CA ARG A 199 -31.14 -26.86 10.22
C ARG A 199 -30.33 -25.56 10.27
N GLY A 200 -30.17 -24.97 11.46
CA GLY A 200 -29.38 -23.75 11.62
C GLY A 200 -27.91 -23.96 11.28
N ALA A 201 -27.31 -25.08 11.73
CA ALA A 201 -25.92 -25.42 11.41
C ALA A 201 -25.69 -25.55 9.89
N VAL A 202 -26.60 -26.20 9.16
CA VAL A 202 -26.53 -26.32 7.70
C VAL A 202 -26.65 -24.95 7.02
N MET A 203 -27.57 -24.09 7.47
CA MET A 203 -27.72 -22.72 6.93
C MET A 203 -26.47 -21.88 7.17
N VAL A 204 -25.86 -22.00 8.34
CA VAL A 204 -24.62 -21.31 8.71
C VAL A 204 -23.49 -21.76 7.81
N GLU A 205 -23.32 -23.07 7.64
CA GLU A 205 -22.21 -23.60 6.84
C GLU A 205 -22.33 -23.23 5.36
N ARG A 206 -23.53 -23.32 4.78
CA ARG A 206 -23.79 -22.84 3.41
C ARG A 206 -23.45 -21.36 3.25
N THR A 207 -23.80 -20.55 4.25
CA THR A 207 -23.55 -19.11 4.21
C THR A 207 -22.07 -18.78 4.39
N ARG A 208 -21.34 -19.53 5.22
CA ARG A 208 -19.88 -19.44 5.32
C ARG A 208 -19.21 -19.74 3.99
N GLN A 209 -19.61 -20.82 3.32
CA GLN A 209 -19.08 -21.16 1.99
C GLN A 209 -19.38 -20.07 0.96
N ALA A 210 -20.60 -19.52 0.98
CA ALA A 210 -20.97 -18.41 0.09
C ALA A 210 -20.17 -17.13 0.38
N ILE A 211 -19.94 -16.78 1.65
CA ILE A 211 -19.11 -15.63 2.03
C ILE A 211 -17.66 -15.88 1.60
N GLN A 212 -17.13 -17.09 1.79
CA GLN A 212 -15.77 -17.43 1.40
C GLN A 212 -15.57 -17.29 -0.11
N ALA A 213 -16.50 -17.81 -0.91
CA ALA A 213 -16.46 -17.67 -2.36
C ALA A 213 -16.51 -16.19 -2.80
N GLU A 214 -17.32 -15.36 -2.12
CA GLU A 214 -17.39 -13.91 -2.37
C GLU A 214 -16.07 -13.20 -2.00
N ILE A 215 -15.43 -13.60 -0.90
CA ILE A 215 -14.11 -13.10 -0.51
C ILE A 215 -13.05 -13.47 -1.54
N ASP A 216 -13.03 -14.73 -1.97
CA ASP A 216 -12.03 -15.22 -2.92
C ASP A 216 -12.18 -14.49 -4.27
N GLN A 217 -13.41 -14.34 -4.76
CA GLN A 217 -13.68 -13.56 -5.97
C GLN A 217 -13.20 -12.11 -5.85
N ARG A 218 -13.44 -11.49 -4.69
CA ARG A 218 -13.04 -10.10 -4.46
C ARG A 218 -11.52 -9.94 -4.34
N ASN A 219 -10.87 -10.84 -3.62
CA ASN A 219 -9.41 -10.85 -3.50
C ASN A 219 -8.74 -11.04 -4.87
N GLU A 220 -9.28 -11.94 -5.71
CA GLU A 220 -8.80 -12.14 -7.08
C GLU A 220 -8.94 -10.87 -7.93
N LEU A 221 -10.11 -10.22 -7.88
CA LEU A 221 -10.33 -8.96 -8.60
C LEU A 221 -9.37 -7.85 -8.14
N GLU A 222 -9.16 -7.71 -6.83
CA GLU A 222 -8.22 -6.74 -6.26
C GLU A 222 -6.77 -7.04 -6.70
N MET A 223 -6.38 -8.32 -6.75
CA MET A 223 -5.06 -8.73 -7.23
C MET A 223 -4.87 -8.40 -8.71
N GLN A 224 -5.86 -8.69 -9.56
CA GLN A 224 -5.83 -8.36 -10.99
C GLN A 224 -5.75 -6.86 -11.23
N GLN A 225 -6.47 -6.05 -10.45
CA GLN A 225 -6.40 -4.59 -10.53
C GLN A 225 -4.99 -4.08 -10.17
N LYS A 226 -4.42 -4.57 -9.07
CA LYS A 226 -3.04 -4.21 -8.66
C LYS A 226 -2.01 -4.60 -9.71
N LEU A 227 -2.16 -5.76 -10.34
CA LEU A 227 -1.24 -6.19 -11.40
C LEU A 227 -1.31 -5.26 -12.61
N LYS A 228 -2.52 -4.92 -13.06
CA LYS A 228 -2.72 -3.94 -14.16
C LYS A 228 -2.15 -2.56 -13.82
N GLU A 229 -2.34 -2.09 -12.60
CA GLU A 229 -1.73 -0.82 -12.15
C GLU A 229 -0.20 -0.86 -12.16
N LEU A 230 0.41 -1.99 -11.77
CA LEU A 230 1.86 -2.18 -11.82
C LEU A 230 2.38 -2.20 -13.26
N GLU A 231 1.72 -2.95 -14.15
CA GLU A 231 2.05 -3.00 -15.58
C GLU A 231 1.94 -1.60 -16.22
N GLN A 232 0.87 -0.87 -15.92
CA GLN A 232 0.70 0.49 -16.44
C GLN A 232 1.80 1.43 -15.94
N ARG A 233 2.15 1.37 -14.65
CA ARG A 233 3.26 2.16 -14.09
C ARG A 233 4.61 1.80 -14.70
N GLN A 234 4.84 0.54 -15.07
CA GLN A 234 6.05 0.13 -15.77
C GLN A 234 6.08 0.72 -17.18
N LEU A 235 4.99 0.62 -17.93
CA LEU A 235 4.88 1.19 -19.27
C LEU A 235 5.07 2.72 -19.25
N GLU A 236 4.46 3.42 -18.30
CA GLU A 236 4.63 4.87 -18.13
C GLU A 236 6.10 5.25 -17.84
N ARG A 237 6.81 4.44 -17.05
CA ARG A 237 8.25 4.63 -16.80
C ARG A 237 9.08 4.39 -18.06
N GLU A 238 8.82 3.32 -18.79
CA GLU A 238 9.51 3.03 -20.05
C GLU A 238 9.30 4.12 -21.09
N GLN A 239 8.07 4.65 -21.19
CA GLN A 239 7.75 5.79 -22.06
C GLN A 239 8.50 7.06 -21.65
N MET A 240 8.53 7.36 -20.34
CA MET A 240 9.27 8.50 -19.79
C MET A 240 10.78 8.37 -20.07
N ASP A 241 11.35 7.18 -19.87
CA ASP A 241 12.78 6.92 -20.11
C ASP A 241 13.11 7.06 -21.60
N ALA A 242 12.25 6.54 -22.49
CA ALA A 242 12.41 6.70 -23.93
C ALA A 242 12.30 8.17 -24.38
N GLU A 243 11.36 8.93 -23.81
CA GLU A 243 11.22 10.36 -24.07
C GLU A 243 12.47 11.13 -23.61
N LEU A 244 13.01 10.80 -22.44
CA LEU A 244 14.25 11.39 -21.92
C LEU A 244 15.45 11.06 -22.80
N GLU A 245 15.58 9.82 -23.29
CA GLU A 245 16.64 9.44 -24.23
C GLU A 245 16.53 10.21 -25.55
N MET A 246 15.33 10.33 -26.12
CA MET A 246 15.11 11.13 -27.33
C MET A 246 15.44 12.60 -27.11
N ALA A 247 15.07 13.17 -25.96
CA ALA A 247 15.40 14.55 -25.61
C ALA A 247 16.92 14.75 -25.48
N ARG A 248 17.63 13.80 -24.86
CA ARG A 248 19.11 13.81 -24.78
C ARG A 248 19.75 13.75 -26.16
N ALA A 249 19.30 12.83 -27.01
CA ALA A 249 19.81 12.71 -28.38
C ALA A 249 19.57 13.98 -29.20
N ARG A 250 18.38 14.60 -29.07
CA ARG A 250 18.05 15.87 -29.72
C ARG A 250 18.95 17.00 -29.23
N ASN A 251 19.15 17.13 -27.91
CA ASN A 251 20.00 18.16 -27.34
C ASN A 251 21.46 17.99 -27.77
N GLU A 252 21.96 16.75 -27.83
CA GLU A 252 23.32 16.48 -28.30
C GLU A 252 23.46 16.81 -29.80
N ALA A 253 22.48 16.44 -30.63
CA ALA A 253 22.47 16.81 -32.04
C ALA A 253 22.46 18.34 -32.24
N LEU A 254 21.67 19.07 -31.45
CA LEU A 254 21.66 20.55 -31.46
C LEU A 254 23.02 21.12 -31.04
N ARG A 255 23.67 20.53 -30.01
CA ARG A 255 25.00 20.95 -29.55
C ARG A 255 26.05 20.76 -30.64
N VAL A 256 26.07 19.59 -31.29
CA VAL A 256 26.97 19.27 -32.40
C VAL A 256 26.73 20.22 -33.58
N ALA A 257 25.47 20.45 -33.97
CA ALA A 257 25.12 21.37 -35.05
C ALA A 257 25.55 22.82 -34.74
N SER A 258 25.31 23.30 -33.51
CA SER A 258 25.75 24.62 -33.07
C SER A 258 27.28 24.77 -33.11
N GLN A 259 28.01 23.75 -32.66
CA GLN A 259 29.47 23.75 -32.70
C GLN A 259 29.99 23.76 -34.15
N ALA A 260 29.42 22.95 -35.03
CA ALA A 260 29.76 22.94 -36.46
C ALA A 260 29.48 24.30 -37.11
N ALA A 261 28.34 24.94 -36.82
CA ALA A 261 28.01 26.26 -37.32
C ALA A 261 28.99 27.34 -36.84
N ARG A 262 29.45 27.28 -35.58
CA ARG A 262 30.48 28.20 -35.04
C ARG A 262 31.82 28.04 -35.77
N VAL A 263 32.24 26.80 -36.04
CA VAL A 263 33.46 26.51 -36.80
C VAL A 263 33.34 27.05 -38.22
N ALA A 264 32.22 26.75 -38.91
CA ALA A 264 31.98 27.23 -40.27
C ALA A 264 31.95 28.76 -40.36
N ALA A 265 31.35 29.44 -39.38
CA ALA A 265 31.32 30.90 -39.31
C ALA A 265 32.73 31.49 -39.16
N PHE A 266 33.56 30.93 -38.27
CA PHE A 266 34.94 31.36 -38.10
C PHE A 266 35.78 31.14 -39.37
N GLU A 267 35.63 29.98 -40.02
CA GLU A 267 36.30 29.71 -41.30
C GLU A 267 35.86 30.67 -42.41
N ALA A 268 34.57 30.99 -42.48
CA ALA A 268 34.03 31.94 -43.45
C ALA A 268 34.57 33.36 -43.21
N GLU A 269 34.68 33.79 -41.95
CA GLU A 269 35.26 35.08 -41.57
C GLU A 269 36.75 35.17 -41.96
N GLN A 270 37.52 34.10 -41.72
CA GLN A 270 38.93 34.06 -42.16
C GLN A 270 39.11 34.10 -43.68
N LYS A 271 38.15 33.54 -44.42
CA LYS A 271 38.13 33.53 -45.89
C LYS A 271 37.44 34.77 -46.47
N SER A 272 36.99 35.70 -45.63
CA SER A 272 36.32 36.90 -46.10
C SER A 272 37.25 37.75 -46.99
N PRO A 273 36.70 38.47 -47.98
CA PRO A 273 37.49 39.36 -48.83
C PRO A 273 38.31 40.37 -48.02
N GLU A 274 37.77 40.88 -46.92
CA GLU A 274 38.44 41.82 -46.02
C GLU A 274 39.61 41.19 -45.28
N ALA A 275 39.42 40.00 -44.68
CA ALA A 275 40.49 39.28 -44.01
C ALA A 275 41.61 38.85 -44.98
N LEU A 276 41.24 38.43 -46.20
CA LEU A 276 42.20 38.10 -47.26
C LEU A 276 42.95 39.35 -47.75
N ALA A 277 42.27 40.48 -47.93
CA ALA A 277 42.87 41.74 -48.33
C ALA A 277 43.84 42.26 -47.25
N GLU A 278 43.46 42.21 -45.98
CA GLU A 278 44.34 42.58 -44.87
C GLU A 278 45.56 41.65 -44.77
N ARG A 279 45.37 40.34 -44.97
CA ARG A 279 46.49 39.38 -45.03
C ARG A 279 47.43 39.67 -46.20
N ALA A 280 46.89 39.94 -47.38
CA ALA A 280 47.67 40.31 -48.56
C ALA A 280 48.40 41.65 -48.36
N ARG A 281 47.76 42.63 -47.72
CA ARG A 281 48.36 43.93 -47.36
C ARG A 281 49.53 43.74 -46.39
N ARG A 282 49.37 42.93 -45.34
CA ARG A 282 50.46 42.60 -44.40
C ARG A 282 51.63 41.93 -45.11
N GLU A 283 51.34 40.99 -46.00
CA GLU A 283 52.38 40.32 -46.79
C GLU A 283 53.12 41.31 -47.71
N SER A 284 52.39 42.20 -48.38
CA SER A 284 52.97 43.26 -49.22
C SER A 284 53.84 44.23 -48.42
N LEU A 285 53.40 44.67 -47.23
CA LEU A 285 54.19 45.54 -46.36
C LEU A 285 55.49 44.85 -45.90
N LYS A 286 55.40 43.55 -45.56
CA LYS A 286 56.56 42.74 -45.17
C LYS A 286 57.56 42.58 -46.32
N GLN A 287 57.08 42.41 -47.54
CA GLN A 287 57.93 42.36 -48.74
C GLN A 287 58.63 43.71 -48.98
N GLU A 288 57.91 44.82 -48.88
CA GLU A 288 58.48 46.15 -49.09
C GLU A 288 59.51 46.50 -48.00
N SER A 289 59.23 46.17 -46.75
CA SER A 289 60.20 46.28 -45.65
C SER A 289 61.46 45.44 -45.89
N SER A 290 61.29 44.21 -46.40
CA SER A 290 62.43 43.35 -46.74
C SER A 290 63.28 43.94 -47.87
N ARG A 291 62.65 44.49 -48.92
CA ARG A 291 63.36 45.21 -50.00
C ARG A 291 64.09 46.44 -49.47
N ARG A 292 63.46 47.18 -48.55
CA ARG A 292 64.10 48.35 -47.95
C ARG A 292 65.30 47.98 -47.09
N ALA A 293 65.24 46.86 -46.38
CA ALA A 293 66.36 46.33 -45.63
C ALA A 293 67.55 46.04 -46.55
N GLU A 294 67.30 45.41 -47.70
CA GLU A 294 68.31 45.13 -48.72
C GLU A 294 68.89 46.42 -49.31
N ALA A 295 68.05 47.41 -49.60
CA ALA A 295 68.48 48.72 -50.10
C ALA A 295 69.39 49.46 -49.11
N ILE A 296 69.03 49.48 -47.82
CA ILE A 296 69.88 50.06 -46.77
C ILE A 296 71.23 49.34 -46.72
N VAL A 297 71.24 48.00 -46.72
CA VAL A 297 72.47 47.19 -46.74
C VAL A 297 73.31 47.47 -47.98
N ALA A 298 72.70 47.62 -49.15
CA ALA A 298 73.40 47.96 -50.39
C ALA A 298 74.09 49.32 -50.30
N THR A 299 73.45 50.33 -49.69
CA THR A 299 74.11 51.63 -49.46
C THR A 299 75.21 51.57 -48.40
N ILE A 300 75.08 50.73 -47.38
CA ILE A 300 76.16 50.46 -46.41
C ILE A 300 77.36 49.86 -47.13
N ARG A 301 77.14 48.88 -48.02
CA ARG A 301 78.19 48.30 -48.86
C ARG A 301 78.88 49.37 -49.70
N ARG A 302 78.11 50.20 -50.40
CA ARG A 302 78.63 51.29 -51.23
C ARG A 302 79.47 52.28 -50.43
N ALA A 303 79.05 52.64 -49.22
CA ALA A 303 79.83 53.52 -48.36
C ALA A 303 81.20 52.93 -47.97
N ILE A 304 81.26 51.61 -47.71
CA ILE A 304 82.52 50.92 -47.43
C ILE A 304 83.41 50.86 -48.68
N GLU A 305 82.85 50.50 -49.83
CA GLU A 305 83.61 50.25 -51.05
C GLU A 305 84.04 51.54 -51.77
N SER A 306 83.21 52.58 -51.76
CA SER A 306 83.43 53.81 -52.56
C SER A 306 83.78 55.05 -51.74
N TRP A 307 83.45 55.10 -50.45
CA TRP A 307 83.61 56.29 -49.60
C TRP A 307 84.48 56.06 -48.37
N GLY A 308 85.32 55.01 -48.41
CA GLY A 308 86.26 54.70 -47.32
C GLY A 308 85.59 54.31 -45.99
N GLY A 309 84.33 53.86 -46.02
CA GLY A 309 83.56 53.45 -44.85
C GLY A 309 82.78 54.57 -44.17
N ALA A 310 82.97 55.84 -44.56
CA ALA A 310 82.20 56.96 -44.02
C ALA A 310 81.00 57.30 -44.92
N GLY A 311 79.89 57.74 -44.31
CA GLY A 311 78.72 58.20 -45.07
C GLY A 311 77.72 58.97 -44.21
N ALA A 312 76.69 59.50 -44.87
CA ALA A 312 75.61 60.26 -44.26
C ALA A 312 74.29 59.48 -44.36
N GLU A 313 73.82 58.91 -43.23
CA GLU A 313 72.55 58.19 -43.13
C GLU A 313 71.38 59.19 -43.15
N CYS A 314 70.53 59.11 -44.17
CA CYS A 314 69.30 59.89 -44.20
C CYS A 314 68.37 59.43 -43.06
N GLN A 315 67.96 60.30 -42.14
CA GLN A 315 67.09 59.90 -41.02
C GLN A 315 65.63 59.66 -41.42
N ARG A 316 65.31 59.78 -42.72
CA ARG A 316 63.96 59.56 -43.28
C ARG A 316 63.84 58.22 -44.02
N CYS A 317 64.84 57.85 -44.82
CA CYS A 317 64.85 56.55 -45.53
C CYS A 317 65.92 55.57 -45.01
N TYR A 318 66.80 56.00 -44.10
CA TYR A 318 67.93 55.23 -43.56
C TYR A 318 68.96 54.73 -44.59
N LEU A 319 68.85 55.13 -45.85
CA LEU A 319 69.88 54.87 -46.86
C LEU A 319 71.08 55.78 -46.65
N ILE A 320 72.27 55.25 -46.96
CA ILE A 320 73.55 55.90 -46.76
C ILE A 320 73.95 56.68 -48.02
N ASN A 321 74.22 57.97 -47.85
CA ASN A 321 74.66 58.87 -48.90
C ASN A 321 76.13 59.23 -48.68
N GLU A 322 76.73 59.88 -49.68
CA GLU A 322 78.09 60.42 -49.57
C GLU A 322 78.14 61.51 -48.49
N ALA A 323 79.33 61.73 -47.92
CA ALA A 323 79.54 62.83 -46.97
C ALA A 323 79.19 64.18 -47.64
N ASP A 324 78.67 65.12 -46.86
CA ASP A 324 78.36 66.50 -47.27
C ASP A 324 77.28 66.65 -48.36
N THR A 325 76.44 65.62 -48.59
CA THR A 325 75.29 65.75 -49.48
C THR A 325 74.23 66.72 -48.92
N GLU A 326 73.72 67.63 -49.76
CA GLU A 326 72.65 68.57 -49.37
C GLU A 326 71.25 67.93 -49.40
N ALA A 327 71.07 66.84 -50.17
CA ALA A 327 69.81 66.14 -50.31
C ALA A 327 70.02 64.64 -50.52
N CYS A 328 69.08 63.82 -50.03
CA CYS A 328 69.24 62.38 -50.07
C CYS A 328 69.07 61.89 -51.51
N GLY A 329 70.08 61.24 -52.08
CA GLY A 329 70.03 60.72 -53.46
C GLY A 329 68.92 59.71 -53.70
N TYR A 330 68.38 59.09 -52.65
CA TYR A 330 67.38 58.04 -52.75
C TYR A 330 65.96 58.49 -52.39
N CYS A 331 65.76 59.55 -51.60
CA CYS A 331 64.43 60.03 -51.23
C CYS A 331 64.20 61.54 -51.43
N ALA A 332 65.21 62.26 -51.92
CA ALA A 332 65.23 63.71 -52.11
C ALA A 332 64.93 64.57 -50.85
N SER A 333 64.98 63.99 -49.64
CA SER A 333 64.85 64.75 -48.39
C SER A 333 66.11 65.59 -48.16
N THR A 334 65.94 66.87 -47.80
CA THR A 334 67.03 67.85 -47.55
C THR A 334 67.56 67.82 -46.10
N GLY A 335 67.34 66.73 -45.36
CA GLY A 335 67.79 66.54 -43.98
C GLY A 335 66.70 66.01 -43.04
N PRO A 336 67.06 65.60 -41.80
CA PRO A 336 68.42 65.56 -41.26
C PRO A 336 69.22 64.31 -41.69
N PHE A 337 70.54 64.49 -41.81
CA PHE A 337 71.49 63.40 -42.04
C PHE A 337 72.31 63.13 -40.79
N LYS A 338 72.60 61.85 -40.53
CA LYS A 338 73.46 61.42 -39.44
C LYS A 338 74.76 60.88 -40.01
N ALA A 339 75.88 61.45 -39.60
CA ALA A 339 77.19 60.90 -39.93
C ALA A 339 77.33 59.49 -39.33
N VAL A 340 77.74 58.54 -40.17
CA VAL A 340 77.91 57.14 -39.81
C VAL A 340 79.20 56.60 -40.41
N SER A 341 79.78 55.60 -39.76
CA SER A 341 80.93 54.86 -40.27
C SER A 341 80.68 53.37 -40.17
N PHE A 342 81.14 52.63 -41.17
CA PHE A 342 80.96 51.20 -41.31
C PHE A 342 82.30 50.52 -41.59
N THR A 343 82.49 49.35 -40.98
CA THR A 343 83.65 48.48 -41.20
C THR A 343 83.26 47.30 -42.07
N GLN A 344 84.24 46.59 -42.65
CA GLN A 344 83.95 45.36 -43.41
C GLN A 344 83.25 44.29 -42.54
N ASP A 345 83.62 44.15 -41.27
CA ASP A 345 82.93 43.26 -40.33
C ASP A 345 81.46 43.63 -40.12
N TYR A 346 81.13 44.92 -40.18
CA TYR A 346 79.75 45.39 -40.09
C TYR A 346 78.92 44.87 -41.26
N LEU A 347 79.47 44.88 -42.48
CA LEU A 347 78.78 44.42 -43.68
C LEU A 347 78.38 42.94 -43.61
N GLY A 348 79.23 42.09 -43.03
CA GLY A 348 78.97 40.65 -42.84
C GLY A 348 77.72 40.33 -41.98
N SER A 349 77.28 41.28 -41.15
CA SER A 349 76.06 41.14 -40.32
C SER A 349 74.95 42.13 -40.68
N ALA A 350 75.16 43.00 -41.68
CA ALA A 350 74.26 44.11 -41.97
C ALA A 350 72.84 43.66 -42.35
N GLN A 351 72.68 42.58 -43.13
CA GLN A 351 71.35 42.08 -43.52
C GLN A 351 70.57 41.51 -42.34
N ALA A 352 71.21 40.73 -41.46
CA ALA A 352 70.57 40.23 -40.25
C ALA A 352 70.19 41.38 -39.30
N ARG A 353 71.07 42.38 -39.16
CA ARG A 353 70.81 43.59 -38.37
C ARG A 353 69.62 44.37 -38.92
N MET A 354 69.48 44.52 -40.24
CA MET A 354 68.34 45.23 -40.83
C MET A 354 67.03 44.46 -40.67
N ARG A 355 67.04 43.11 -40.76
CA ARG A 355 65.84 42.29 -40.48
C ARG A 355 65.32 42.43 -39.04
N SER A 356 66.20 42.70 -38.08
CA SER A 356 65.84 42.91 -36.67
C SER A 356 65.80 44.39 -36.27
N SER A 357 65.94 45.30 -37.22
CA SER A 357 65.91 46.75 -36.97
C SER A 357 64.55 47.31 -37.36
N PRO A 358 64.04 48.34 -36.66
CA PRO A 358 62.84 49.05 -37.12
C PRO A 358 63.11 49.93 -38.35
N LYS A 359 64.38 50.11 -38.77
CA LYS A 359 64.75 51.03 -39.85
C LYS A 359 64.07 50.73 -41.18
N PRO A 360 63.99 49.47 -41.68
CA PRO A 360 63.33 49.20 -42.95
C PRO A 360 61.82 49.48 -42.90
N ASP A 361 61.12 49.01 -41.87
CA ASP A 361 59.70 49.30 -41.66
C ASP A 361 59.43 50.80 -41.57
N THR A 362 60.25 51.51 -40.78
CA THR A 362 60.13 52.96 -40.58
C THR A 362 60.43 53.72 -41.86
N SER A 363 61.43 53.28 -42.63
CA SER A 363 61.70 53.87 -43.94
C SER A 363 60.56 53.64 -44.92
N VAL A 364 59.93 52.47 -44.96
CA VAL A 364 58.79 52.23 -45.85
C VAL A 364 57.60 53.07 -45.44
N ALA A 365 57.36 53.23 -44.14
CA ALA A 365 56.28 54.08 -43.63
C ALA A 365 56.51 55.58 -43.93
N GLN A 366 57.74 56.07 -43.76
CA GLN A 366 58.07 57.50 -43.95
C GLN A 366 58.37 57.87 -45.40
N VAL A 367 58.88 56.92 -46.18
CA VAL A 367 59.29 57.06 -47.58
C VAL A 367 58.84 55.80 -48.34
N PRO A 368 57.56 55.70 -48.71
CA PRO A 368 57.02 54.51 -49.37
C PRO A 368 57.75 54.15 -50.66
N CYS A 369 58.11 55.15 -51.46
CA CYS A 369 58.85 54.97 -52.70
C CYS A 369 60.21 55.67 -52.61
N LEU A 370 61.28 54.98 -52.99
CA LEU A 370 62.57 55.62 -53.24
C LEU A 370 62.56 56.24 -54.65
N ASN A 371 63.17 57.40 -54.79
CA ASN A 371 63.37 58.07 -56.08
C ASN A 371 64.46 57.38 -56.91
N GLN A 372 65.39 56.68 -56.25
CA GLN A 372 66.44 55.88 -56.86
C GLN A 372 66.65 54.61 -56.04
N GLU A 373 66.77 53.46 -56.70
CA GLU A 373 67.14 52.22 -56.03
C GLU A 373 68.68 52.11 -55.93
N PRO A 374 69.23 51.83 -54.73
CA PRO A 374 70.65 51.57 -54.57
C PRO A 374 71.03 50.22 -55.19
N GLY A 375 71.36 50.24 -56.48
CA GLY A 375 71.68 49.03 -57.25
C GLY A 375 71.71 49.19 -58.77
N ALA A 376 71.23 50.31 -59.33
CA ALA A 376 71.36 50.61 -60.76
C ALA A 376 72.52 51.60 -61.00
N ALA A 377 73.76 51.10 -61.00
CA ALA A 377 74.91 51.79 -61.56
C ALA A 377 75.75 50.80 -62.36
N GLY A 378 75.27 50.58 -63.57
CA GLY A 378 75.98 50.15 -64.76
C GLY A 378 75.24 50.77 -65.92
#